data_AF-A0A0L0V4U1-F1
#
_entry.id   AF-A0A0L0V4U1-F1
#
_cell.length_a   1.000
_cell.length_b   1.000
_cell.length_c   1.000
_cell.angle_alpha   90.00
_cell.angle_beta   90.00
_cell.angle_gamma   90.00
#
_symmetry.space_group_name_H-M   'P 1'
#
loop_
_entity.id
_entity.type
_entity.pdbx_description
1 polymer ?
#
loop_
_entity_poly.entity_id
_entity_poly.type
_entity_poly.pdbx_seq_one_letter_code
_entity_poly.pdbx_strand_id
1 'polypeptide(L)'
;MDLTDPLWNDNHFYHARAPWALDPNVRKGIKSVLFLDRVEEEVELLTQELDRSITWACEYRRSLQSTIAKIELEAQEPIDPNNEFADILPSFTLMKGKLRLLCSEVKRHLGEHQRLMVTWSTDVEILWNKTRSHSTKNTHCWFEDIGPIKRQVSGSNKASIDDTLERQTFEDEGGDEEEEEEEEEEEEESMTGDDDDNVEVIDEGVDGPEGPTE
;
A
#
# COMPACT_ATOMS: atom_id res chain seq x y z
N MET A 1 -39.77 -5.83 2.50
CA MET A 1 -39.02 -6.59 1.48
C MET A 1 -39.97 -7.59 0.85
N ASP A 2 -39.88 -7.76 -0.47
CA ASP A 2 -40.76 -8.62 -1.25
C ASP A 2 -40.09 -9.98 -1.50
N LEU A 3 -40.84 -11.07 -1.32
CA LEU A 3 -40.37 -12.44 -1.53
C LEU A 3 -40.25 -12.82 -3.01
N THR A 4 -40.52 -11.86 -3.90
CA THR A 4 -40.33 -11.97 -5.34
C THR A 4 -39.06 -11.29 -5.84
N ASP A 5 -38.22 -10.75 -4.93
CA ASP A 5 -36.92 -10.24 -5.32
C ASP A 5 -36.12 -11.38 -5.98
N PRO A 6 -35.51 -11.15 -7.15
CA PRO A 6 -34.66 -12.14 -7.81
C PRO A 6 -33.54 -12.68 -6.92
N LEU A 7 -33.06 -11.88 -5.96
CA LEU A 7 -32.08 -12.30 -4.96
C LEU A 7 -32.60 -13.45 -4.07
N TRP A 8 -33.91 -13.49 -3.81
CA TRP A 8 -34.56 -14.42 -2.87
C TRP A 8 -35.36 -15.54 -3.57
N ASN A 9 -35.29 -15.64 -4.90
CA ASN A 9 -36.10 -16.56 -5.68
C ASN A 9 -35.36 -17.86 -6.03
N ASP A 10 -34.89 -18.58 -5.02
CA ASP A 10 -34.27 -19.92 -5.14
C ASP A 10 -35.26 -21.06 -4.84
N ASN A 11 -36.55 -20.75 -4.88
CA ASN A 11 -37.65 -21.67 -4.58
C ASN A 11 -37.79 -22.05 -3.09
N HIS A 12 -37.06 -21.45 -2.14
CA HIS A 12 -37.13 -21.75 -0.70
C HIS A 12 -38.49 -21.38 -0.05
N PHE A 13 -39.18 -20.34 -0.55
CA PHE A 13 -40.40 -19.80 0.07
C PHE A 13 -41.73 -20.40 -0.42
N TYR A 14 -41.72 -21.54 -1.11
CA TYR A 14 -42.92 -22.14 -1.71
C TYR A 14 -44.00 -22.53 -0.69
N HIS A 15 -43.63 -22.90 0.54
CA HIS A 15 -44.55 -23.29 1.60
C HIS A 15 -45.51 -22.17 2.02
N ALA A 16 -45.09 -20.91 1.93
CA ALA A 16 -45.95 -19.75 2.23
C ALA A 16 -47.06 -19.52 1.19
N ARG A 17 -46.97 -20.18 0.02
CA ARG A 17 -47.94 -20.15 -1.08
C ARG A 17 -48.66 -21.49 -1.25
N ALA A 18 -48.43 -22.44 -0.33
CA ALA A 18 -48.99 -23.78 -0.46
C ALA A 18 -50.53 -23.76 -0.29
N PRO A 19 -51.26 -24.66 -0.99
CA PRO A 19 -52.73 -24.68 -0.98
C PRO A 19 -53.36 -24.83 0.41
N TRP A 20 -52.61 -25.38 1.38
CA TRP A 20 -53.05 -25.63 2.75
C TRP A 20 -52.85 -24.43 3.70
N ALA A 21 -52.06 -23.43 3.32
CA ALA A 21 -51.79 -22.26 4.16
C ALA A 21 -52.82 -21.14 3.88
N LEU A 22 -54.08 -21.38 4.23
CA LEU A 22 -55.19 -20.46 3.95
C LEU A 22 -55.25 -19.27 4.91
N ASP A 23 -54.87 -19.48 6.18
CA ASP A 23 -54.90 -18.43 7.20
C ASP A 23 -53.78 -17.40 7.00
N PRO A 24 -54.09 -16.08 6.95
CA PRO A 24 -53.09 -15.04 6.76
C PRO A 24 -52.02 -14.98 7.86
N ASN A 25 -52.38 -15.25 9.12
CA ASN A 25 -51.42 -15.23 10.23
C ASN A 25 -50.50 -16.45 10.19
N VAL A 26 -51.03 -17.63 9.85
CA VAL A 26 -50.23 -18.85 9.61
C VAL A 26 -49.23 -18.63 8.47
N ARG A 27 -49.65 -18.05 7.34
CA ARG A 27 -48.73 -17.70 6.25
C ARG A 27 -47.65 -16.71 6.70
N LYS A 28 -48.03 -15.70 7.49
CA LYS A 28 -47.07 -14.72 8.02
C LYS A 28 -46.06 -15.41 8.95
N GLY A 29 -46.52 -16.30 9.83
CA GLY A 29 -45.65 -17.10 10.69
C GLY A 29 -44.67 -17.98 9.91
N ILE A 30 -45.15 -18.74 8.93
CA ILE A 30 -44.31 -19.57 8.05
C ILE A 30 -43.27 -18.71 7.33
N LYS A 31 -43.66 -17.57 6.77
CA LYS A 31 -42.73 -16.64 6.12
C LYS A 31 -41.66 -16.13 7.08
N SER A 32 -42.03 -15.76 8.29
CA SER A 32 -41.08 -15.27 9.29
C SER A 32 -40.06 -16.33 9.68
N VAL A 33 -40.47 -17.60 9.85
CA VAL A 33 -39.55 -18.70 10.18
C VAL A 33 -38.59 -18.97 9.02
N LEU A 34 -39.10 -19.16 7.80
CA LEU A 34 -38.25 -19.38 6.62
C LEU A 34 -37.29 -18.21 6.37
N PHE A 35 -37.70 -16.99 6.71
CA PHE A 35 -36.83 -15.83 6.60
C PHE A 35 -35.68 -15.86 7.62
N LEU A 36 -35.95 -16.30 8.86
CA LEU A 36 -34.90 -16.46 9.86
C LEU A 36 -33.90 -17.55 9.44
N ASP A 37 -34.39 -18.70 8.98
CA ASP A 37 -33.55 -19.80 8.48
C ASP A 37 -32.67 -19.31 7.32
N ARG A 38 -33.22 -18.51 6.41
CA ARG A 38 -32.45 -17.94 5.30
C ARG A 38 -31.41 -16.92 5.76
N VAL A 39 -31.75 -16.05 6.72
CA VAL A 39 -30.78 -15.08 7.25
C VAL A 39 -29.60 -15.80 7.91
N GLU A 40 -29.87 -16.91 8.61
CA GLU A 40 -28.82 -17.76 9.17
C GLU A 40 -27.92 -18.34 8.08
N GLU A 41 -28.48 -18.94 7.04
CA GLU A 41 -27.74 -19.46 5.88
C GLU A 41 -26.87 -18.38 5.20
N GLU A 42 -27.44 -17.18 4.95
CA GLU A 42 -26.70 -16.08 4.32
C GLU A 42 -25.52 -15.61 5.18
N VAL A 43 -25.68 -15.58 6.52
CA VAL A 43 -24.58 -15.23 7.42
C VAL A 43 -23.47 -16.29 7.37
N GLU A 44 -23.82 -17.57 7.27
CA GLU A 44 -22.86 -18.66 7.10
C GLU A 44 -22.11 -18.55 5.76
N LEU A 45 -22.83 -18.27 4.66
CA LEU A 45 -22.23 -18.08 3.33
C LEU A 45 -21.30 -16.86 3.31
N LEU A 46 -21.74 -15.72 3.87
CA LEU A 46 -20.89 -14.53 4.00
C LEU A 46 -19.65 -14.80 4.82
N THR A 47 -19.75 -15.61 5.87
CA THR A 47 -18.60 -16.02 6.69
C THR A 47 -17.58 -16.79 5.85
N GLN A 48 -18.04 -17.78 5.08
CA GLN A 48 -17.20 -18.61 4.22
C GLN A 48 -16.55 -17.79 3.08
N GLU A 49 -17.32 -16.92 2.43
CA GLU A 49 -16.81 -16.07 1.36
C GLU A 49 -15.82 -15.03 1.88
N LEU A 50 -16.04 -14.50 3.08
CA LEU A 50 -15.06 -13.66 3.74
C LEU A 50 -13.76 -14.42 3.98
N ASP A 51 -13.82 -15.64 4.54
CA ASP A 51 -12.63 -16.48 4.78
C ASP A 51 -11.86 -16.76 3.49
N ARG A 52 -12.56 -17.13 2.42
CA ARG A 52 -11.96 -17.35 1.09
C ARG A 52 -11.28 -16.10 0.57
N SER A 53 -11.94 -14.95 0.68
CA SER A 53 -11.43 -13.67 0.17
C SER A 53 -10.16 -13.24 0.90
N ILE A 54 -10.13 -13.31 2.23
CA ILE A 54 -8.95 -12.93 3.03
C ILE A 54 -7.83 -13.96 2.91
N THR A 55 -8.14 -15.24 2.74
CA THR A 55 -7.15 -16.30 2.45
C THR A 55 -6.47 -16.02 1.12
N TRP A 56 -7.27 -15.82 0.06
CA TRP A 56 -6.76 -15.47 -1.28
C TRP A 56 -5.85 -14.24 -1.23
N ALA A 57 -6.26 -13.19 -0.53
CA ALA A 57 -5.49 -11.96 -0.45
C ALA A 57 -4.10 -12.19 0.19
N CYS A 58 -4.04 -12.96 1.27
CA CYS A 58 -2.80 -13.33 1.93
C CYS A 58 -1.92 -14.24 1.06
N GLU A 59 -2.50 -15.27 0.45
CA GLU A 59 -1.77 -16.21 -0.41
C GLU A 59 -1.23 -15.56 -1.67
N TYR A 60 -2.02 -14.73 -2.34
CA TYR A 60 -1.59 -13.99 -3.52
C TYR A 60 -0.43 -13.04 -3.20
N ARG A 61 -0.48 -12.34 -2.05
CA ARG A 61 0.63 -11.53 -1.56
C ARG A 61 1.90 -12.36 -1.36
N ARG A 62 1.80 -13.53 -0.72
CA ARG A 62 2.94 -14.44 -0.52
C ARG A 62 3.50 -14.96 -1.84
N SER A 63 2.64 -15.26 -2.80
CA SER A 63 3.03 -15.68 -4.15
C SER A 63 3.84 -14.58 -4.85
N LEU A 64 3.38 -13.33 -4.83
CA LEU A 64 4.13 -12.19 -5.40
C LEU A 64 5.49 -12.00 -4.72
N GLN A 65 5.55 -12.08 -3.39
CA GLN A 65 6.81 -11.98 -2.64
C GLN A 65 7.78 -13.13 -2.99
N SER A 66 7.27 -14.35 -3.13
CA SER A 66 8.08 -15.51 -3.55
C SER A 66 8.62 -15.32 -4.97
N THR A 67 7.80 -14.84 -5.89
CA THR A 67 8.22 -14.55 -7.27
C THR A 67 9.30 -13.46 -7.30
N ILE A 68 9.17 -12.39 -6.50
CA ILE A 68 10.22 -11.37 -6.38
C ILE A 68 11.53 -11.99 -5.89
N ALA A 69 11.48 -12.81 -4.83
CA ALA A 69 12.67 -13.45 -4.28
C ALA A 69 13.36 -14.39 -5.30
N LYS A 70 12.58 -15.11 -6.12
CA LYS A 70 13.11 -15.94 -7.20
C LYS A 70 13.80 -15.11 -8.29
N ILE A 71 13.16 -14.03 -8.73
CA ILE A 71 13.75 -13.13 -9.74
C ILE A 71 15.04 -12.49 -9.20
N GLU A 72 15.06 -12.10 -7.92
CA GLU A 72 16.25 -11.52 -7.28
C GLU A 72 17.40 -12.53 -7.11
N LEU A 73 17.08 -13.80 -6.82
CA LEU A 73 18.07 -14.87 -6.78
C LEU A 73 18.72 -15.08 -8.15
N GLU A 74 17.90 -15.10 -9.19
CA GLU A 74 18.34 -15.31 -10.58
C GLU A 74 19.08 -14.10 -11.18
N ALA A 75 18.90 -12.92 -10.59
CA ALA A 75 19.61 -11.71 -10.97
C ALA A 75 21.02 -11.62 -10.35
N GLN A 76 21.42 -12.55 -9.47
CA GLN A 76 22.76 -12.59 -8.89
C GLN A 76 23.80 -13.08 -9.91
N GLU A 77 25.02 -12.56 -9.83
CA GLU A 77 26.08 -12.95 -10.77
C GLU A 77 26.72 -14.29 -10.36
N PRO A 78 27.00 -15.20 -11.32
CA PRO A 78 26.75 -15.10 -12.76
C PRO A 78 25.29 -15.38 -13.15
N ILE A 79 24.74 -14.56 -14.05
CA ILE A 79 23.35 -14.69 -14.53
C ILE A 79 23.24 -15.85 -15.52
N ASP A 80 22.35 -16.82 -15.25
CA ASP A 80 22.05 -17.90 -16.19
C ASP A 80 21.13 -17.39 -17.31
N PRO A 81 21.55 -17.43 -18.60
CA PRO A 81 20.68 -17.03 -19.70
C PRO A 81 19.49 -17.98 -19.93
N ASN A 82 19.49 -19.19 -19.35
CA ASN A 82 18.46 -20.23 -19.58
C ASN A 82 17.66 -20.58 -18.31
N ASN A 83 17.35 -19.57 -17.49
CA ASN A 83 16.56 -19.77 -16.27
C ASN A 83 15.04 -19.88 -16.49
N GLU A 84 14.28 -20.05 -15.40
CA GLU A 84 12.82 -20.23 -15.44
C GLU A 84 12.06 -19.06 -16.10
N PHE A 85 12.67 -17.89 -16.18
CA PHE A 85 12.09 -16.71 -16.82
C PHE A 85 12.48 -16.58 -18.28
N ALA A 86 13.36 -17.43 -18.84
CA ALA A 86 13.92 -17.32 -20.20
C ALA A 86 12.84 -17.20 -21.30
N ASP A 87 11.72 -17.90 -21.15
CA ASP A 87 10.61 -17.88 -22.13
C ASP A 87 9.69 -16.66 -22.01
N ILE A 88 9.81 -15.87 -20.94
CA ILE A 88 9.01 -14.66 -20.73
C ILE A 88 9.62 -13.51 -21.53
N LEU A 89 8.80 -12.75 -22.28
CA LEU A 89 9.28 -11.63 -23.12
C LEU A 89 10.45 -12.07 -24.06
N PRO A 90 10.20 -12.99 -25.01
CA PRO A 90 11.25 -13.58 -25.86
C PRO A 90 11.97 -12.56 -26.75
N SER A 91 11.40 -11.38 -26.94
CA SER A 91 12.02 -10.27 -27.67
C SER A 91 13.13 -9.54 -26.89
N PHE A 92 13.25 -9.76 -25.58
CA PHE A 92 14.29 -9.18 -24.74
C PHE A 92 15.52 -10.09 -24.68
N THR A 93 16.60 -9.69 -25.35
CA THR A 93 17.84 -10.49 -25.43
C THR A 93 18.76 -10.34 -24.22
N LEU A 94 18.69 -9.21 -23.50
CA LEU A 94 19.52 -8.96 -22.32
C LEU A 94 18.84 -9.47 -21.04
N MET A 95 19.30 -10.60 -20.52
CA MET A 95 18.66 -11.26 -19.38
C MET A 95 18.64 -10.40 -18.10
N LYS A 96 19.74 -9.68 -17.83
CA LYS A 96 19.84 -8.75 -16.70
C LYS A 96 18.75 -7.65 -16.74
N GLY A 97 18.51 -7.08 -17.92
CA GLY A 97 17.50 -6.04 -18.12
C GLY A 97 16.08 -6.59 -17.97
N LYS A 98 15.85 -7.80 -18.47
CA LYS A 98 14.57 -8.51 -18.38
C LYS A 98 14.22 -8.88 -16.93
N LEU A 99 15.15 -9.47 -16.18
CA LEU A 99 14.92 -9.78 -14.75
C LEU A 99 14.65 -8.51 -13.94
N ARG A 100 15.37 -7.42 -14.23
CA ARG A 100 15.11 -6.11 -13.60
C ARG A 100 13.70 -5.60 -13.89
N LEU A 101 13.25 -5.67 -15.16
CA LEU A 101 11.90 -5.24 -15.57
C LEU A 101 10.81 -6.10 -14.91
N LEU A 102 10.98 -7.42 -14.91
CA LEU A 102 10.05 -8.33 -14.25
C LEU A 102 9.98 -8.05 -12.75
N CYS A 103 11.13 -7.84 -12.10
CA CYS A 103 11.19 -7.50 -10.68
C CYS A 103 10.45 -6.20 -10.39
N SER A 104 10.65 -5.14 -11.19
CA SER A 104 9.94 -3.86 -11.01
C SER A 104 8.44 -3.99 -11.19
N GLU A 105 7.98 -4.73 -12.20
CA GLU A 105 6.55 -4.93 -12.44
C GLU A 105 5.87 -5.76 -11.34
N VAL A 106 6.51 -6.83 -10.88
CA VAL A 106 5.96 -7.65 -9.79
C VAL A 106 5.95 -6.88 -8.48
N LYS A 107 6.98 -6.05 -8.21
CA LYS A 107 6.99 -5.12 -7.06
C LYS A 107 5.88 -4.08 -7.14
N ARG A 108 5.62 -3.51 -8.32
CA ARG A 108 4.50 -2.60 -8.55
C ARG A 108 3.16 -3.27 -8.24
N HIS A 109 2.93 -4.47 -8.80
CA HIS A 109 1.72 -5.25 -8.55
C HIS A 109 1.56 -5.64 -7.07
N LEU A 110 2.64 -5.97 -6.37
CA LEU A 110 2.62 -6.22 -4.92
C LEU A 110 2.13 -4.98 -4.16
N GLY A 111 2.64 -3.79 -4.50
CA GLY A 111 2.21 -2.53 -3.89
C GLY A 111 0.73 -2.21 -4.15
N GLU A 112 0.25 -2.45 -5.37
CA GLU A 112 -1.17 -2.30 -5.72
C GLU A 112 -2.06 -3.25 -4.92
N HIS A 113 -1.68 -4.52 -4.84
CA HIS A 113 -2.41 -5.53 -4.08
C HIS A 113 -2.42 -5.20 -2.59
N GLN A 114 -1.28 -4.78 -2.01
CA GLN A 114 -1.20 -4.34 -0.63
C GLN A 114 -2.12 -3.15 -0.34
N ARG A 115 -2.21 -2.19 -1.27
CA ARG A 115 -3.14 -1.06 -1.15
C ARG A 115 -4.59 -1.52 -1.18
N LEU A 116 -4.94 -2.46 -2.07
CA LEU A 116 -6.28 -3.07 -2.11
C LEU A 116 -6.61 -3.76 -0.78
N MET A 117 -5.68 -4.57 -0.23
CA MET A 117 -5.86 -5.19 1.08
C MET A 117 -6.12 -4.16 2.19
N VAL A 118 -5.40 -3.03 2.18
CA VAL A 118 -5.62 -1.94 3.15
C VAL A 118 -7.00 -1.31 2.97
N THR A 119 -7.48 -1.10 1.74
CA THR A 119 -8.83 -0.57 1.51
C THR A 119 -9.92 -1.49 2.08
N TRP A 120 -9.71 -2.81 2.04
CA TRP A 120 -10.66 -3.79 2.58
C TRP A 120 -10.58 -3.94 4.10
N SER A 121 -9.50 -3.48 4.74
CA SER A 121 -9.22 -3.77 6.16
C SER A 121 -10.37 -3.46 7.11
N THR A 122 -11.03 -2.31 6.93
CA THR A 122 -12.13 -1.89 7.80
C THR A 122 -13.37 -2.75 7.58
N ASP A 123 -13.73 -3.03 6.32
CA ASP A 123 -14.88 -3.86 6.00
C ASP A 123 -14.69 -5.31 6.46
N VAL A 124 -13.48 -5.85 6.31
CA VAL A 124 -13.10 -7.18 6.82
C VAL A 124 -13.25 -7.25 8.33
N GLU A 125 -12.78 -6.24 9.08
CA GLU A 125 -12.96 -6.19 10.54
C GLU A 125 -14.45 -6.14 10.93
N ILE A 126 -15.24 -5.34 10.23
CA ILE A 126 -16.69 -5.23 10.49
C ILE A 126 -17.39 -6.55 10.20
N LEU A 127 -17.15 -7.16 9.05
CA LEU A 127 -17.78 -8.42 8.67
C LEU A 127 -17.31 -9.56 9.58
N TRP A 128 -16.03 -9.61 9.92
CA TRP A 128 -15.49 -10.62 10.83
C TRP A 128 -16.21 -10.61 12.18
N ASN A 129 -16.41 -9.42 12.77
CA ASN A 129 -17.09 -9.25 14.04
C ASN A 129 -18.60 -9.50 13.96
N LYS A 130 -19.23 -9.28 12.79
CA LYS A 130 -20.68 -9.46 12.61
C LYS A 130 -21.08 -10.90 12.31
N THR A 131 -20.24 -11.64 11.60
CA THR A 131 -20.60 -12.99 11.15
C THR A 131 -20.08 -14.10 12.07
N ARG A 132 -19.25 -13.78 13.06
CA ARG A 132 -18.68 -14.75 14.01
C ARG A 132 -19.05 -14.40 15.45
N SER A 133 -19.12 -15.43 16.30
CA SER A 133 -19.27 -15.23 17.73
C SER A 133 -17.98 -14.66 18.34
N HIS A 134 -18.12 -13.78 19.34
CA HIS A 134 -16.99 -13.16 20.05
C HIS A 134 -16.01 -14.17 20.70
N SER A 135 -16.35 -15.45 20.77
CA SER A 135 -15.47 -16.52 21.28
C SER A 135 -14.46 -17.01 20.25
N THR A 136 -14.66 -16.76 18.95
CA THR A 136 -13.74 -17.18 17.90
C THR A 136 -12.62 -16.15 17.80
N LYS A 137 -11.47 -16.47 18.39
CA LYS A 137 -10.26 -15.62 18.32
C LYS A 137 -9.89 -15.32 16.86
N ASN A 138 -9.23 -14.18 16.63
CA ASN A 138 -8.67 -13.79 15.33
C ASN A 138 -7.50 -14.72 14.95
N THR A 139 -7.81 -15.94 14.51
CA THR A 139 -6.81 -16.97 14.15
C THR A 139 -6.33 -16.88 12.71
N HIS A 140 -6.92 -15.99 11.90
CA HIS A 140 -6.59 -15.89 10.48
C HIS A 140 -5.33 -15.03 10.26
N CYS A 141 -4.41 -15.50 9.41
CA CYS A 141 -3.13 -14.84 9.10
C CYS A 141 -3.27 -13.40 8.57
N TRP A 142 -4.45 -13.05 8.03
CA TRP A 142 -4.82 -11.68 7.65
C TRP A 142 -4.55 -10.67 8.78
N PHE A 143 -4.92 -10.99 10.02
CA PHE A 143 -4.82 -10.06 11.13
C PHE A 143 -3.38 -9.82 11.60
N GLU A 144 -2.48 -10.77 11.30
CA GLU A 144 -1.03 -10.61 11.52
C GLU A 144 -0.40 -9.79 10.38
N ASP A 145 -0.83 -10.04 9.15
CA ASP A 145 -0.27 -9.45 7.94
C ASP A 145 -0.72 -7.99 7.72
N ILE A 146 -1.97 -7.64 8.02
CA ILE A 146 -2.57 -6.36 7.61
C ILE A 146 -1.97 -5.15 8.34
N GLY A 147 -1.57 -5.30 9.60
CA GLY A 147 -1.00 -4.23 10.41
C GLY A 147 0.32 -3.68 9.84
N PRO A 148 1.33 -4.54 9.59
CA PRO A 148 2.55 -4.17 8.89
C PRO A 148 2.30 -3.55 7.52
N ILE A 149 1.39 -4.13 6.72
CA ILE A 149 1.07 -3.63 5.37
C ILE A 149 0.48 -2.21 5.45
N LYS A 150 -0.43 -1.94 6.39
CA LYS A 150 -1.03 -0.61 6.58
C LYS A 150 0.02 0.45 6.91
N ARG A 151 1.02 0.11 7.73
CA ARG A 151 2.15 1.01 8.03
C ARG A 151 3.00 1.29 6.79
N GLN A 152 3.31 0.24 6.02
CA GLN A 152 4.09 0.37 4.79
C GLN A 152 3.38 1.24 3.75
N VAL A 153 2.10 0.99 3.47
CA VAL A 153 1.31 1.75 2.50
C VAL A 153 1.16 3.22 2.93
N SER A 154 0.92 3.46 4.23
CA SER A 154 0.81 4.83 4.76
C SER A 154 2.14 5.58 4.75
N GLY A 155 3.26 4.88 5.01
CA GLY A 155 4.61 5.44 4.96
C GLY A 155 5.07 5.75 3.54
N SER A 156 4.77 4.86 2.58
CA SER A 156 5.08 5.07 1.16
C SER A 156 4.39 6.31 0.60
N ASN A 157 3.13 6.57 0.98
CA ASN A 157 2.44 7.80 0.61
C ASN A 157 3.15 9.05 1.17
N LYS A 158 3.67 9.00 2.41
CA LYS A 158 4.41 10.13 2.99
C LYS A 158 5.72 10.38 2.28
N ALA A 159 6.50 9.34 2.00
CA ALA A 159 7.75 9.46 1.25
C ALA A 159 7.51 9.97 -0.18
N SER A 160 6.45 9.51 -0.86
CA SER A 160 6.07 10.01 -2.18
C SER A 160 5.65 11.48 -2.17
N ILE A 161 5.01 11.96 -1.10
CA ILE A 161 4.64 13.38 -0.95
C ILE A 161 5.89 14.22 -0.68
N ASP A 162 6.79 13.72 0.15
CA ASP A 162 8.08 14.37 0.46
C ASP A 162 8.93 14.54 -0.81
N ASP A 163 9.11 13.47 -1.61
CA ASP A 163 9.79 13.51 -2.90
C ASP A 163 9.14 14.50 -3.89
N THR A 164 7.82 14.72 -3.78
CA THR A 164 7.08 15.66 -4.64
C THR A 164 7.26 17.11 -4.16
N LEU A 165 7.29 17.34 -2.85
CA LEU A 165 7.57 18.65 -2.25
C LEU A 165 9.02 19.08 -2.51
N GLU A 166 9.98 18.17 -2.35
CA GLU A 166 11.39 18.42 -2.64
C GLU A 166 11.58 18.81 -4.11
N ARG A 167 10.87 18.17 -5.05
CA ARG A 167 10.89 18.54 -6.48
C ARG A 167 10.25 19.90 -6.78
N GLN A 168 9.29 20.36 -5.97
CA GLN A 168 8.66 21.67 -6.15
C GLN A 168 9.51 22.82 -5.59
N THR A 169 10.44 22.56 -4.67
CA THR A 169 11.33 23.57 -4.08
C THR A 169 12.57 23.92 -4.92
N PHE A 170 12.78 23.29 -6.08
CA PHE A 170 13.94 23.55 -6.95
C PHE A 170 13.63 24.40 -8.20
N GLU A 171 12.42 24.95 -8.35
CA GLU A 171 12.06 25.74 -9.55
C GLU A 171 12.15 27.28 -9.36
N ASP A 172 12.68 27.79 -8.24
CA ASP A 172 12.80 29.25 -8.03
C ASP A 172 14.14 29.61 -7.38
N GLU A 173 15.19 29.73 -8.20
CA GLU A 173 16.31 30.70 -8.08
C GLU A 173 17.45 30.25 -9.01
N GLY A 174 17.50 30.80 -10.22
CA GLY A 174 18.63 30.62 -11.11
C GLY A 174 18.39 31.11 -12.52
N GLY A 175 18.59 32.41 -12.74
CA GLY A 175 18.77 32.93 -14.10
C GLY A 175 18.44 34.40 -14.26
N ASP A 176 19.27 35.29 -13.71
CA ASP A 176 19.48 36.61 -14.30
C ASP A 176 20.92 36.64 -14.85
N GLU A 177 21.06 36.22 -16.10
CA GLU A 177 22.17 36.62 -16.98
C GLU A 177 21.64 37.81 -17.81
N GLU A 178 21.87 39.04 -17.35
CA GLU A 178 21.64 40.23 -18.18
C GLU A 178 22.95 40.69 -18.84
N GLU A 179 22.93 40.45 -20.15
CA GLU A 179 23.46 41.16 -21.31
C GLU A 179 24.57 42.23 -21.16
N GLU A 180 25.52 42.09 -22.09
CA GLU A 180 26.65 42.96 -22.41
C GLU A 180 26.20 44.39 -22.78
N GLU A 181 26.78 45.42 -22.15
CA GLU A 181 26.92 46.75 -22.75
C GLU A 181 28.39 47.17 -22.75
N GLU A 182 28.91 47.40 -23.96
CA GLU A 182 30.18 48.05 -24.25
C GLU A 182 30.08 49.56 -23.98
N GLU A 183 30.92 50.12 -23.11
CA GLU A 183 31.37 51.51 -23.23
C GLU A 183 32.87 51.61 -22.88
N GLU A 184 33.66 52.06 -23.85
CA GLU A 184 35.04 52.52 -23.70
C GLU A 184 35.03 53.88 -22.97
N GLU A 185 35.97 54.13 -22.05
CA GLU A 185 36.89 55.27 -22.11
C GLU A 185 37.88 55.32 -20.91
N GLU A 186 39.15 55.29 -21.30
CA GLU A 186 40.33 56.02 -20.81
C GLU A 186 41.00 55.77 -19.43
N GLU A 187 42.32 55.83 -19.55
CA GLU A 187 43.43 55.53 -18.65
C GLU A 187 43.50 56.42 -17.41
N GLU A 188 44.14 55.93 -16.34
CA GLU A 188 45.26 56.62 -15.68
C GLU A 188 45.90 55.74 -14.59
N GLU A 189 47.19 55.98 -14.40
CA GLU A 189 48.20 55.13 -13.76
C GLU A 189 48.10 55.05 -12.22
N SER A 190 48.73 54.05 -11.61
CA SER A 190 49.86 54.25 -10.67
C SER A 190 50.05 53.11 -9.65
N MET A 191 51.33 52.92 -9.33
CA MET A 191 51.99 51.88 -8.54
C MET A 191 51.91 52.10 -7.01
N THR A 192 52.37 51.07 -6.29
CA THR A 192 52.81 51.05 -4.86
C THR A 192 51.68 50.99 -3.83
N GLY A 193 51.78 50.28 -2.71
CA GLY A 193 52.89 49.61 -2.03
C GLY A 193 52.51 49.48 -0.55
N ASP A 194 53.10 48.47 0.10
CA ASP A 194 53.33 48.28 1.54
C ASP A 194 52.16 48.18 2.55
N ASP A 195 52.24 47.07 3.30
CA ASP A 195 52.34 46.97 4.76
C ASP A 195 51.37 47.78 5.63
N ASP A 196 50.70 47.13 6.59
CA ASP A 196 51.30 46.91 7.90
C ASP A 196 50.31 46.23 8.87
N ASP A 197 50.93 45.59 9.85
CA ASP A 197 50.52 44.88 11.05
C ASP A 197 49.25 45.33 11.81
N ASN A 198 48.65 44.37 12.54
CA ASN A 198 48.47 44.39 14.02
C ASN A 198 47.58 43.17 14.42
N VAL A 199 48.10 42.02 14.89
CA VAL A 199 48.56 41.68 16.25
C VAL A 199 47.43 41.64 17.31
N GLU A 200 47.21 40.40 17.79
CA GLU A 200 46.75 39.94 19.11
C GLU A 200 45.33 40.37 19.59
N VAL A 201 44.60 39.66 20.46
CA VAL A 201 44.96 38.88 21.66
C VAL A 201 43.80 37.88 21.96
N ILE A 202 44.13 36.60 22.12
CA ILE A 202 43.79 35.66 23.24
C ILE A 202 42.54 35.99 24.11
N ASP A 203 41.66 35.01 24.35
CA ASP A 203 41.50 34.43 25.71
C ASP A 203 40.74 33.08 25.72
N GLU A 204 41.21 32.19 26.59
CA GLU A 204 40.74 30.84 26.89
C GLU A 204 39.62 30.83 27.96
N GLY A 205 38.98 29.66 28.14
CA GLY A 205 38.27 29.30 29.38
C GLY A 205 37.00 28.50 29.10
N VAL A 206 37.01 27.17 28.97
CA VAL A 206 37.18 26.11 30.00
C VAL A 206 35.98 25.92 30.95
N ASP A 207 35.51 24.67 30.92
CA ASP A 207 34.77 23.86 31.91
C ASP A 207 33.30 24.16 32.30
N GLY A 208 32.42 23.24 31.89
CA GLY A 208 32.12 22.08 32.75
C GLY A 208 30.72 22.04 33.43
N PRO A 209 30.17 20.84 33.72
CA PRO A 209 28.74 20.59 33.75
C PRO A 209 28.15 20.23 35.14
N GLU A 210 26.86 20.51 35.35
CA GLU A 210 25.99 19.89 36.38
C GLU A 210 24.61 19.71 35.71
N GLY A 211 23.98 18.53 35.65
CA GLY A 211 23.53 17.68 36.74
C GLY A 211 21.99 17.74 36.83
N PRO A 212 21.22 16.63 36.71
CA PRO A 212 19.76 16.68 36.57
C PRO A 212 19.04 16.70 37.92
N THR A 213 17.89 17.36 37.97
CA THR A 213 16.94 17.31 39.10
C THR A 213 15.62 16.67 38.66
N GLU A 214 15.28 15.61 39.39
CA GLU A 214 13.98 14.94 39.66
C GLU A 214 12.96 14.69 38.54
#